data_AF-A0A7Y5NMH2-F1
#
_entry.id   AF-A0A7Y5NMH2-F1
#
_cell.length_a   1.000
_cell.length_b   1.000
_cell.length_c   1.000
_cell.angle_alpha   90.00
_cell.angle_beta   90.00
_cell.angle_gamma   90.00
#
_symmetry.space_group_name_H-M   'P 1'
#
loop_
_entity.id
_entity.type
_entity.pdbx_description
1 polymer ?
#
loop_
_entity_poly.entity_id
_entity_poly.type
_entity_poly.pdbx_seq_one_letter_code
_entity_poly.pdbx_strand_id
1 'polypeptide(L)'
;PDGVTAQVTGPAAVEADLAKVFDGANTRLLIATASVVALLLVITYRSPVLWLVPLVVVGVADRLSAVAATHVLSVFDLVWDESTIGILSVLVFGAGTDYALLLISRYRDELRRHDDRREAMSLALRRTAEAVLSSAVTVVVGLLTLALSLFPATRGLGVACAVGVVVAAAFVLVVLPASLVCFGRWVFWPKVPHVGEDALADGRSLWRRVGDRVAARPKRVIGVTLVLLAAMAGGLLAVDTGLGQSDQFLQKPEAIAAGERLAESFPAGSADPAVVVTTGDAERVRAAAAGVDGVASARVVNTGEGVTEVDAVISAAPGTDESAQTVRALRTAVAPIARTHVGGSEAVSLDQAEASSRDRFVILPLVLGLVLLALALLLRSVVAPIVLVATVVATYLASVGASWWIFTQVFGFSALDDSTPLFAFVFLVALGVDYNIFLVTRAREESRTHGSRAGMLRGLAATGGVITSAGILLAAVFAVLGVLPLVALAQIGVIICVGVLLDTLVVRTLLVPAIGIVLGDRFWWPRRPHPAGRMEHQGEPAGPGSGVQHSPSDTPSGQVPDRAGIG
;
A
#
# COMPACT_ATOMS: atom_id res chain seq x y z
N PRO A 1 -9.12 -52.06 -5.57
CA PRO A 1 -9.14 -53.01 -6.71
C PRO A 1 -8.29 -52.47 -7.85
N ASP A 2 -7.63 -53.32 -8.63
CA ASP A 2 -6.90 -52.86 -9.80
C ASP A 2 -7.86 -52.15 -10.76
N GLY A 3 -7.48 -50.95 -11.22
CA GLY A 3 -8.33 -50.08 -12.04
C GLY A 3 -9.26 -49.11 -11.28
N VAL A 4 -9.23 -49.09 -9.95
CA VAL A 4 -9.98 -48.10 -9.15
C VAL A 4 -9.06 -46.97 -8.71
N THR A 5 -9.35 -45.75 -9.16
CA THR A 5 -8.75 -44.52 -8.62
C THR A 5 -9.50 -44.10 -7.36
N ALA A 6 -8.81 -44.09 -6.21
CA ALA A 6 -9.35 -43.60 -4.95
C ALA A 6 -8.84 -42.17 -4.69
N GLN A 7 -9.74 -41.28 -4.29
CA GLN A 7 -9.42 -39.88 -4.00
C GLN A 7 -10.10 -39.48 -2.70
N VAL A 8 -9.51 -38.53 -1.97
CA VAL A 8 -9.99 -38.09 -0.66
C VAL A 8 -10.39 -36.63 -0.74
N THR A 9 -11.54 -36.28 -0.15
CA THR A 9 -12.07 -34.91 -0.10
C THR A 9 -12.61 -34.59 1.30
N GLY A 10 -13.14 -33.39 1.47
CA GLY A 10 -13.65 -32.84 2.73
C GLY A 10 -12.66 -31.87 3.39
N PRO A 11 -13.09 -31.15 4.44
CA PRO A 11 -12.31 -30.04 5.03
C PRO A 11 -10.88 -30.41 5.43
N ALA A 12 -10.68 -31.56 6.07
CA ALA A 12 -9.37 -32.02 6.52
C ALA A 12 -8.41 -32.37 5.34
N ALA A 13 -8.95 -32.89 4.24
CA ALA A 13 -8.15 -33.18 3.04
C ALA A 13 -7.74 -31.88 2.32
N VAL A 14 -8.65 -30.90 2.27
CA VAL A 14 -8.37 -29.56 1.73
C VAL A 14 -7.31 -28.85 2.57
N GLU A 15 -7.39 -28.93 3.90
CA GLU A 15 -6.38 -28.35 4.81
C GLU A 15 -5.00 -29.01 4.66
N ALA A 16 -4.96 -30.35 4.52
CA ALA A 16 -3.71 -31.07 4.26
C ALA A 16 -3.09 -30.70 2.90
N ASP A 17 -3.91 -30.57 1.86
CA ASP A 17 -3.47 -30.09 0.55
C ASP A 17 -2.99 -28.63 0.60
N LEU A 18 -3.66 -27.76 1.36
CA LEU A 18 -3.25 -26.38 1.60
C LEU A 18 -1.84 -26.33 2.21
N ALA A 19 -1.60 -27.07 3.30
CA ALA A 19 -0.30 -27.12 3.96
C ALA A 19 0.81 -27.60 3.00
N LYS A 20 0.52 -28.59 2.16
CA LYS A 20 1.44 -29.12 1.16
C LYS A 20 1.73 -28.13 0.04
N VAL A 21 0.73 -27.36 -0.39
CA VAL A 21 0.85 -26.33 -1.43
C VAL A 21 1.70 -25.14 -0.95
N PHE A 22 1.67 -24.84 0.36
CA PHE A 22 2.52 -23.83 0.98
C PHE A 22 3.95 -24.29 1.29
N ASP A 23 4.25 -25.58 1.15
CA ASP A 23 5.59 -26.10 1.41
C ASP A 23 6.63 -25.47 0.45
N GLY A 24 7.68 -24.88 1.03
CA GLY A 24 8.69 -24.12 0.31
C GLY A 24 8.23 -22.80 -0.32
N ALA A 25 6.95 -22.42 -0.21
CA ALA A 25 6.40 -21.20 -0.82
C ALA A 25 7.04 -19.92 -0.26
N ASN A 26 7.30 -19.87 1.06
CA ASN A 26 7.97 -18.74 1.70
C ASN A 26 9.39 -18.52 1.15
N THR A 27 10.13 -19.60 0.89
CA THR A 27 11.47 -19.52 0.28
C THR A 27 11.39 -19.03 -1.16
N ARG A 28 10.41 -19.52 -1.95
CA ARG A 28 10.18 -19.04 -3.32
C ARG A 28 9.81 -17.55 -3.34
N LEU A 29 8.91 -17.13 -2.44
CA LEU A 29 8.49 -15.74 -2.28
C LEU A 29 9.70 -14.84 -1.94
N LEU A 30 10.53 -15.25 -0.99
CA LEU A 30 11.74 -14.51 -0.63
C LEU A 30 12.70 -14.37 -1.82
N ILE A 31 12.99 -15.47 -2.52
CA ILE A 31 13.90 -15.46 -3.68
C ILE A 31 13.34 -14.56 -4.79
N ALA A 32 12.05 -14.71 -5.11
CA ALA A 32 11.38 -13.90 -6.13
C ALA A 32 11.41 -12.41 -5.75
N THR A 33 11.05 -12.08 -4.51
CA THR A 33 11.03 -10.70 -4.01
C THR A 33 12.43 -10.10 -4.03
N ALA A 34 13.42 -10.81 -3.48
CA ALA A 34 14.81 -10.36 -3.46
C ALA A 34 15.37 -10.18 -4.87
N SER A 35 15.02 -11.06 -5.83
CA SER A 35 15.46 -10.96 -7.22
C SER A 35 14.87 -9.74 -7.93
N VAL A 36 13.57 -9.50 -7.76
CA VAL A 36 12.88 -8.33 -8.32
C VAL A 36 13.46 -7.04 -7.73
N VAL A 37 13.62 -6.98 -6.41
CA VAL A 37 14.22 -5.83 -5.72
C VAL A 37 15.66 -5.62 -6.20
N ALA A 38 16.48 -6.67 -6.25
CA ALA A 38 17.86 -6.59 -6.74
C ALA A 38 17.92 -6.00 -8.15
N LEU A 39 17.12 -6.52 -9.08
CA LEU A 39 17.05 -6.04 -10.46
C LEU A 39 16.67 -4.56 -10.52
N LEU A 40 15.65 -4.14 -9.78
CA LEU A 40 15.19 -2.75 -9.77
C LEU A 40 16.20 -1.81 -9.11
N LEU A 41 16.88 -2.24 -8.06
CA LEU A 41 17.95 -1.45 -7.43
C LEU A 41 19.16 -1.30 -8.37
N VAL A 42 19.54 -2.35 -9.12
CA VAL A 42 20.58 -2.27 -10.16
C VAL A 42 20.19 -1.26 -11.23
N ILE A 43 18.94 -1.30 -11.72
CA ILE A 43 18.44 -0.37 -12.74
C ILE A 43 18.41 1.07 -12.22
N THR A 44 17.90 1.26 -11.00
CA THR A 44 17.72 2.59 -10.38
C THR A 44 19.06 3.26 -10.11
N TYR A 45 20.00 2.52 -9.54
CA TYR A 45 21.29 3.10 -9.13
C TYR A 45 22.38 3.03 -10.18
N ARG A 46 22.22 2.18 -11.20
CA ARG A 46 23.25 1.88 -12.21
C ARG A 46 24.59 1.49 -11.58
N SER A 47 24.54 0.88 -10.40
CA SER A 47 25.71 0.39 -9.66
C SER A 47 25.56 -1.11 -9.42
N PRO A 48 26.54 -1.94 -9.83
CA PRO A 48 26.47 -3.39 -9.67
C PRO A 48 26.75 -3.86 -8.23
N VAL A 49 27.16 -2.97 -7.32
CA VAL A 49 27.53 -3.34 -5.94
C VAL A 49 26.58 -2.72 -4.90
N LEU A 50 26.09 -1.50 -5.15
CA LEU A 50 25.26 -0.78 -4.18
C LEU A 50 23.98 -1.53 -3.78
N TRP A 51 23.37 -2.31 -4.69
CA TRP A 51 22.11 -3.01 -4.41
C TRP A 51 22.26 -4.12 -3.34
N LEU A 52 23.46 -4.68 -3.18
CA LEU A 52 23.72 -5.77 -2.23
C LEU A 52 23.52 -5.31 -0.77
N VAL A 53 24.01 -4.10 -0.44
CA VAL A 53 23.97 -3.57 0.93
C VAL A 53 22.53 -3.39 1.46
N PRO A 54 21.65 -2.60 0.82
CA PRO A 54 20.28 -2.45 1.29
C PRO A 54 19.50 -3.77 1.20
N LEU A 55 19.74 -4.61 0.19
CA LEU A 55 19.04 -5.90 0.08
C LEU A 55 19.39 -6.83 1.25
N VAL A 56 20.66 -6.92 1.64
CA VAL A 56 21.08 -7.74 2.79
C VAL A 56 20.52 -7.15 4.08
N VAL A 57 20.58 -5.83 4.27
CA VAL A 57 20.04 -5.17 5.47
C VAL A 57 18.53 -5.42 5.59
N VAL A 58 17.78 -5.26 4.51
CA VAL A 58 16.32 -5.48 4.48
C VAL A 58 15.99 -6.97 4.62
N GLY A 59 16.76 -7.86 4.00
CA GLY A 59 16.56 -9.32 4.15
C GLY A 59 16.83 -9.82 5.58
N VAL A 60 17.80 -9.25 6.29
CA VAL A 60 18.00 -9.54 7.72
C VAL A 60 16.88 -8.92 8.55
N ALA A 61 16.43 -7.71 8.21
CA ALA A 61 15.29 -7.07 8.86
C ALA A 61 14.01 -7.90 8.72
N ASP A 62 13.75 -8.47 7.53
CA ASP A 62 12.63 -9.36 7.24
C ASP A 62 12.63 -10.61 8.13
N ARG A 63 13.77 -11.30 8.24
CA ARG A 63 13.89 -12.48 9.11
C ARG A 63 13.67 -12.14 10.58
N LEU A 64 14.24 -11.03 11.04
CA LEU A 64 13.98 -10.56 12.40
C LEU A 64 12.51 -10.15 12.59
N SER A 65 11.89 -9.51 11.58
CA SER A 65 10.49 -9.10 11.60
C SER A 65 9.56 -10.31 11.73
N ALA A 66 9.78 -11.38 10.98
CA ALA A 66 8.98 -12.60 11.07
C ALA A 66 9.07 -13.22 12.47
N VAL A 67 10.29 -13.34 13.03
CA VAL A 67 10.49 -13.87 14.38
C VAL A 67 9.84 -12.95 15.43
N ALA A 68 10.07 -11.64 15.36
CA ALA A 68 9.49 -10.69 16.29
C ALA A 68 7.95 -10.67 16.22
N ALA A 69 7.38 -10.72 15.01
CA ALA A 69 5.94 -10.75 14.80
C ALA A 69 5.33 -12.02 15.40
N THR A 70 5.85 -13.21 15.10
CA THR A 70 5.33 -14.47 15.67
C THR A 70 5.40 -14.49 17.20
N HIS A 71 6.46 -13.95 17.79
CA HIS A 71 6.54 -13.80 19.25
C HIS A 71 5.46 -12.83 19.78
N VAL A 72 5.31 -11.65 19.18
CA VAL A 72 4.27 -10.68 19.59
C VAL A 72 2.88 -11.28 19.46
N LEU A 73 2.59 -11.96 18.34
CA LEU A 73 1.31 -12.62 18.10
C LEU A 73 1.03 -13.70 19.15
N SER A 74 2.02 -14.50 19.52
CA SER A 74 1.89 -15.52 20.57
C SER A 74 1.62 -14.91 21.95
N VAL A 75 2.19 -13.74 22.25
CA VAL A 75 1.97 -13.03 23.53
C VAL A 75 0.54 -12.49 23.64
N PHE A 76 -0.05 -12.09 22.51
CA PHE A 76 -1.41 -11.56 22.46
C PHE A 76 -2.47 -12.60 22.08
N ASP A 77 -2.09 -13.88 21.99
CA ASP A 77 -2.96 -14.99 21.57
C ASP A 77 -3.68 -14.70 20.24
N LEU A 78 -2.96 -14.10 19.30
CA LEU A 78 -3.47 -13.74 17.98
C LEU A 78 -3.19 -14.87 17.00
N VAL A 79 -4.26 -15.33 16.35
CA VAL A 79 -4.20 -16.35 15.29
C VAL A 79 -3.48 -15.79 14.06
N TRP A 80 -2.58 -16.59 13.50
CA TRP A 80 -1.86 -16.28 12.27
C TRP A 80 -1.57 -17.57 11.48
N ASP A 81 -1.30 -17.39 10.20
CA ASP A 81 -1.04 -18.45 9.22
C ASP A 81 0.19 -18.08 8.35
N GLU A 82 0.59 -18.97 7.45
CA GLU A 82 1.72 -18.74 6.55
C GLU A 82 1.50 -17.54 5.62
N SER A 83 0.24 -17.24 5.27
CA SER A 83 -0.11 -16.08 4.43
C SER A 83 0.21 -14.76 5.15
N THR A 84 -0.02 -14.69 6.46
CA THR A 84 0.30 -13.54 7.31
C THR A 84 1.79 -13.18 7.24
N ILE A 85 2.67 -14.19 7.35
CA ILE A 85 4.12 -13.99 7.28
C ILE A 85 4.57 -13.65 5.85
N GLY A 86 3.94 -14.24 4.83
CA GLY A 86 4.20 -13.89 3.42
C GLY A 86 3.89 -12.43 3.10
N ILE A 87 2.73 -11.92 3.54
CA ILE A 87 2.35 -10.51 3.36
C ILE A 87 3.27 -9.58 4.16
N LEU A 88 3.59 -9.94 5.42
CA LEU A 88 4.56 -9.21 6.22
C LEU A 88 5.90 -9.08 5.49
N SER A 89 6.39 -10.17 4.89
CA SER A 89 7.68 -10.18 4.24
C SER A 89 7.72 -9.23 3.03
N VAL A 90 6.71 -9.31 2.18
CA VAL A 90 6.56 -8.40 1.03
C VAL A 90 6.48 -6.94 1.48
N LEU A 91 5.72 -6.65 2.55
CA LEU A 91 5.65 -5.32 3.11
C LEU A 91 7.00 -4.83 3.62
N VAL A 92 7.74 -5.66 4.37
CA VAL A 92 9.07 -5.31 4.92
C VAL A 92 10.06 -5.05 3.79
N PHE A 93 10.06 -5.87 2.74
CA PHE A 93 10.88 -5.62 1.56
C PHE A 93 10.48 -4.32 0.85
N GLY A 94 9.19 -4.08 0.66
CA GLY A 94 8.67 -2.87 0.02
C GLY A 94 9.04 -1.60 0.80
N ALA A 95 8.58 -1.50 2.04
CA ALA A 95 8.80 -0.34 2.90
C ALA A 95 10.28 -0.16 3.26
N GLY A 96 10.97 -1.25 3.64
CA GLY A 96 12.39 -1.20 4.00
C GLY A 96 13.28 -0.76 2.84
N THR A 97 13.01 -1.25 1.63
CA THR A 97 13.77 -0.81 0.45
C THR A 97 13.45 0.63 0.09
N ASP A 98 12.21 1.08 0.22
CA ASP A 98 11.84 2.48 -0.03
C ASP A 98 12.54 3.44 0.94
N TYR A 99 12.50 3.13 2.24
CA TYR A 99 13.23 3.91 3.26
C TYR A 99 14.74 3.93 2.98
N ALA A 100 15.29 2.78 2.56
CA ALA A 100 16.69 2.71 2.14
C ALA A 100 16.97 3.60 0.93
N LEU A 101 16.04 3.65 -0.04
CA LEU A 101 16.18 4.43 -1.26
C LEU A 101 16.26 5.93 -0.94
N LEU A 102 15.38 6.40 -0.04
CA LEU A 102 15.35 7.78 0.44
C LEU A 102 16.65 8.16 1.15
N LEU A 103 17.13 7.33 2.07
CA LEU A 103 18.37 7.58 2.80
C LEU A 103 19.58 7.58 1.86
N ILE A 104 19.68 6.60 0.96
CA ILE A 104 20.78 6.50 0.00
C ILE A 104 20.78 7.68 -0.96
N SER A 105 19.60 8.11 -1.44
CA SER A 105 19.48 9.29 -2.30
C SER A 105 19.97 10.55 -1.58
N ARG A 106 19.57 10.75 -0.33
CA ARG A 106 20.02 11.88 0.48
C ARG A 106 21.51 11.83 0.80
N TYR A 107 22.03 10.64 1.12
CA TYR A 107 23.44 10.43 1.37
C TYR A 107 24.28 10.74 0.12
N ARG A 108 23.82 10.30 -1.05
CA ARG A 108 24.45 10.62 -2.34
C ARG A 108 24.49 12.12 -2.61
N ASP A 109 23.42 12.84 -2.32
CA ASP A 109 23.37 14.30 -2.46
C ASP A 109 24.35 15.01 -1.51
N GLU A 110 24.49 14.52 -0.27
CA GLU A 110 25.36 15.15 0.72
C GLU A 110 26.85 14.88 0.49
N LEU A 111 27.18 13.72 -0.11
CA LEU A 111 28.54 13.42 -0.59
C LEU A 111 29.03 14.37 -1.70
N ARG A 112 28.12 15.08 -2.39
CA ARG A 112 28.47 16.13 -3.37
C ARG A 112 28.81 17.48 -2.72
N ARG A 113 28.47 17.65 -1.44
CA ARG A 113 28.68 18.89 -0.69
C ARG A 113 29.76 18.76 0.38
N HIS A 114 29.90 17.58 0.97
CA HIS A 114 30.83 17.33 2.07
C HIS A 114 31.85 16.27 1.67
N ASP A 115 33.12 16.51 2.00
CA ASP A 115 34.20 15.56 1.68
C ASP A 115 34.27 14.40 2.69
N ASP A 116 33.98 14.64 3.96
CA ASP A 116 33.87 13.55 4.94
C ASP A 116 32.59 12.75 4.76
N ARG A 117 32.75 11.44 4.51
CA ARG A 117 31.66 10.47 4.39
C ARG A 117 30.83 10.33 5.66
N ARG A 118 31.43 10.53 6.84
CA ARG A 118 30.73 10.39 8.14
C ARG A 118 29.89 11.63 8.41
N GLU A 119 30.44 12.81 8.19
CA GLU A 119 29.70 14.07 8.22
C GLU A 119 28.51 14.05 7.25
N ALA A 120 28.76 13.66 5.99
CA ALA A 120 27.72 13.52 4.97
C ALA A 120 26.59 12.56 5.41
N MET A 121 26.94 11.41 6.00
CA MET A 121 25.94 10.46 6.50
C MET A 121 25.17 11.01 7.71
N SER A 122 25.84 11.70 8.64
CA SER A 122 25.18 12.29 9.81
C SER A 122 24.13 13.31 9.40
N LEU A 123 24.46 14.18 8.45
CA LEU A 123 23.56 15.18 7.88
C LEU A 123 22.41 14.55 7.10
N ALA A 124 22.70 13.54 6.27
CA ALA A 124 21.69 12.79 5.54
C ALA A 124 20.72 12.06 6.48
N LEU A 125 21.22 11.41 7.53
CA LEU A 125 20.42 10.68 8.51
C LEU A 125 19.52 11.63 9.30
N ARG A 126 20.04 12.75 9.83
CA ARG A 126 19.23 13.72 10.58
C ARG A 126 18.04 14.26 9.77
N ARG A 127 18.26 14.53 8.48
CA ARG A 127 17.20 15.03 7.58
C ARG A 127 16.23 13.95 7.13
N THR A 128 16.70 12.70 7.00
CA THR A 128 15.87 11.58 6.50
C THR A 128 15.10 10.90 7.62
N ALA A 129 15.64 10.85 8.84
CA ALA A 129 15.04 10.18 9.99
C ALA A 129 13.67 10.77 10.36
N GLU A 130 13.52 12.11 10.34
CA GLU A 130 12.21 12.75 10.59
C GLU A 130 11.16 12.26 9.58
N ALA A 131 11.54 12.20 8.30
CA ALA A 131 10.63 11.77 7.24
C ALA A 131 10.29 10.28 7.32
N VAL A 132 11.29 9.41 7.52
CA VAL A 132 11.10 7.94 7.64
C VAL A 132 10.31 7.59 8.88
N LEU A 133 10.60 8.21 10.03
CA LEU A 133 9.84 7.95 11.27
C LEU A 133 8.39 8.43 11.14
N SER A 134 8.16 9.60 10.56
CA SER A 134 6.79 10.09 10.34
C SER A 134 6.00 9.14 9.44
N SER A 135 6.62 8.64 8.38
CA SER A 135 6.01 7.69 7.44
C SER A 135 5.76 6.32 8.10
N ALA A 136 6.76 5.77 8.77
CA ALA A 136 6.64 4.50 9.48
C ALA A 136 5.54 4.54 10.55
N VAL A 137 5.43 5.64 11.32
CA VAL A 137 4.35 5.81 12.30
C VAL A 137 2.98 5.82 11.62
N THR A 138 2.81 6.54 10.51
CA THR A 138 1.51 6.56 9.82
C THR A 138 1.13 5.20 9.27
N VAL A 139 2.08 4.46 8.71
CA VAL A 139 1.87 3.10 8.22
C VAL A 139 1.51 2.15 9.38
N VAL A 140 2.28 2.18 10.47
CA VAL A 140 2.05 1.35 11.66
C VAL A 140 0.65 1.59 12.24
N VAL A 141 0.26 2.86 12.44
CA VAL A 141 -1.06 3.14 13.03
C VAL A 141 -2.18 2.75 12.07
N GLY A 142 -2.00 2.94 10.75
CA GLY A 142 -2.94 2.45 9.74
C GLY A 142 -3.12 0.93 9.78
N LEU A 143 -2.03 0.17 9.86
CA LEU A 143 -2.06 -1.30 9.95
C LEU A 143 -2.67 -1.77 11.27
N LEU A 144 -2.38 -1.09 12.38
CA LEU A 144 -2.95 -1.42 13.69
C LEU A 144 -4.47 -1.23 13.76
N THR A 145 -5.09 -0.46 12.86
CA THR A 145 -6.56 -0.43 12.78
C THR A 145 -7.18 -1.79 12.41
N LEU A 146 -6.42 -2.67 11.74
CA LEU A 146 -6.87 -4.03 11.44
C LEU A 146 -7.03 -4.87 12.72
N ALA A 147 -6.38 -4.47 13.83
CA ALA A 147 -6.58 -5.11 15.13
C ALA A 147 -8.03 -4.95 15.68
N LEU A 148 -8.83 -4.04 15.10
CA LEU A 148 -10.25 -3.85 15.43
C LEU A 148 -11.19 -4.76 14.64
N SER A 149 -10.66 -5.54 13.71
CA SER A 149 -11.41 -6.51 12.91
C SER A 149 -12.05 -7.58 13.80
N LEU A 150 -13.27 -8.01 13.45
CA LEU A 150 -13.88 -9.18 14.10
C LEU A 150 -13.13 -10.46 13.73
N PHE A 151 -12.50 -10.50 12.56
CA PHE A 151 -11.84 -11.69 12.05
C PHE A 151 -10.44 -11.87 12.67
N PRO A 152 -10.15 -13.01 13.35
CA PRO A 152 -8.88 -13.22 14.04
C PRO A 152 -7.64 -13.08 13.14
N ALA A 153 -7.66 -13.67 11.94
CA ALA A 153 -6.53 -13.62 11.02
C ALA A 153 -6.18 -12.19 10.58
N THR A 154 -7.20 -11.35 10.36
CA THR A 154 -7.02 -9.93 10.03
C THR A 154 -6.36 -9.16 11.18
N ARG A 155 -6.74 -9.46 12.43
CA ARG A 155 -6.09 -8.86 13.60
C ARG A 155 -4.62 -9.25 13.69
N GLY A 156 -4.32 -10.53 13.49
CA GLY A 156 -2.96 -11.04 13.43
C GLY A 156 -2.13 -10.36 12.36
N LEU A 157 -2.65 -10.25 11.13
CA LEU A 157 -1.98 -9.58 10.01
C LEU A 157 -1.62 -8.13 10.31
N GLY A 158 -2.55 -7.36 10.87
CA GLY A 158 -2.33 -5.95 11.21
C GLY A 158 -1.18 -5.75 12.20
N VAL A 159 -1.17 -6.56 13.26
CA VAL A 159 -0.13 -6.51 14.30
C VAL A 159 1.21 -6.99 13.75
N ALA A 160 1.22 -8.08 12.99
CA ALA A 160 2.43 -8.62 12.37
C ALA A 160 3.09 -7.59 11.45
N CYS A 161 2.32 -7.01 10.53
CA CYS A 161 2.78 -6.00 9.60
C CYS A 161 3.28 -4.73 10.31
N ALA A 162 2.59 -4.29 11.37
CA ALA A 162 3.03 -3.17 12.19
C ALA A 162 4.41 -3.42 12.83
N VAL A 163 4.63 -4.61 13.42
CA VAL A 163 5.94 -5.02 13.95
C VAL A 163 7.00 -5.01 12.84
N GLY A 164 6.68 -5.57 11.67
CA GLY A 164 7.59 -5.61 10.54
C GLY A 164 8.04 -4.22 10.08
N VAL A 165 7.12 -3.25 9.97
CA VAL A 165 7.46 -1.88 9.57
C VAL A 165 8.36 -1.19 10.62
N VAL A 166 8.10 -1.41 11.91
CA VAL A 166 8.96 -0.89 12.99
C VAL A 166 10.38 -1.45 12.88
N VAL A 167 10.52 -2.76 12.69
CA VAL A 167 11.82 -3.42 12.52
C VAL A 167 12.53 -2.92 11.26
N ALA A 168 11.82 -2.82 10.13
CA ALA A 168 12.35 -2.31 8.88
C ALA A 168 12.89 -0.87 9.02
N ALA A 169 12.11 0.02 9.63
CA ALA A 169 12.52 1.39 9.89
C ALA A 169 13.75 1.47 10.81
N ALA A 170 13.79 0.66 11.88
CA ALA A 170 14.95 0.58 12.76
C ALA A 170 16.22 0.13 12.04
N PHE A 171 16.12 -0.89 11.18
CA PHE A 171 17.26 -1.39 10.40
C PHE A 171 17.76 -0.36 9.40
N VAL A 172 16.86 0.33 8.72
CA VAL A 172 17.22 1.38 7.75
C VAL A 172 17.81 2.60 8.43
N LEU A 173 17.42 2.94 9.65
CA LEU A 173 17.94 4.12 10.36
C LEU A 173 19.21 3.82 11.16
N VAL A 174 19.52 2.56 11.47
CA VAL A 174 20.67 2.18 12.32
C VAL A 174 21.69 1.34 11.55
N VAL A 175 21.27 0.24 10.93
CA VAL A 175 22.17 -0.74 10.31
C VAL A 175 22.61 -0.28 8.91
N LEU A 176 21.69 0.32 8.13
CA LEU A 176 22.02 0.80 6.79
C LEU A 176 23.06 1.94 6.78
N PRO A 177 22.98 3.00 7.62
CA PRO A 177 24.00 4.04 7.67
C PRO A 177 25.36 3.48 8.05
N ALA A 178 25.39 2.60 9.07
CA ALA A 178 26.63 1.98 9.55
C ALA A 178 27.32 1.15 8.46
N SER A 179 26.55 0.32 7.75
CA SER A 179 27.08 -0.49 6.64
C SER A 179 27.61 0.38 5.50
N LEU A 180 26.84 1.38 5.04
CA LEU A 180 27.27 2.27 3.94
C LEU A 180 28.54 3.06 4.28
N VAL A 181 28.65 3.58 5.51
CA VAL A 181 29.83 4.33 5.94
C VAL A 181 31.07 3.43 6.01
N CYS A 182 30.93 2.17 6.43
CA CYS A 182 32.04 1.22 6.48
C CYS A 182 32.64 0.95 5.09
N PHE A 183 31.80 0.68 4.08
CA PHE A 183 32.28 0.37 2.73
C PHE A 183 32.89 1.59 2.00
N GLY A 184 32.44 2.82 2.25
CA GLY A 184 33.04 4.03 1.65
C GLY A 184 32.50 4.39 0.26
N ARG A 185 33.10 5.41 -0.40
CA ARG A 185 32.53 6.05 -1.61
C ARG A 185 32.47 5.14 -2.85
N TRP A 186 33.32 4.11 -2.93
CA TRP A 186 33.40 3.20 -4.08
C TRP A 186 32.11 2.39 -4.29
N VAL A 187 31.25 2.25 -3.28
CA VAL A 187 29.96 1.56 -3.40
C VAL A 187 29.08 2.21 -4.49
N PHE A 188 29.28 3.50 -4.76
CA PHE A 188 28.56 4.21 -5.83
C PHE A 188 29.15 4.03 -7.24
N TRP A 189 30.20 3.22 -7.39
CA TRP A 189 30.79 2.93 -8.71
C TRP A 189 29.72 2.38 -9.67
N PRO A 190 29.66 2.84 -10.94
CA PRO A 190 30.64 3.68 -11.66
C PRO A 190 30.49 5.20 -11.50
N LYS A 191 29.36 5.68 -10.96
CA LYS A 191 29.07 7.12 -10.81
C LYS A 191 29.27 7.55 -9.35
N VAL A 192 30.53 7.56 -8.93
CA VAL A 192 30.91 8.00 -7.59
C VAL A 192 30.66 9.52 -7.47
N PRO A 193 29.83 9.97 -6.52
CA PRO A 193 29.59 11.40 -6.32
C PRO A 193 30.85 12.08 -5.76
N HIS A 194 31.26 13.17 -6.40
CA HIS A 194 32.38 14.02 -5.96
C HIS A 194 31.88 15.41 -5.56
N VAL A 195 32.66 16.08 -4.72
CA VAL A 195 32.34 17.43 -4.24
C VAL A 195 32.37 18.41 -5.41
N GLY A 196 31.32 19.24 -5.53
CA GLY A 196 31.22 20.26 -6.59
C GLY A 196 30.43 19.84 -7.84
N GLU A 197 29.88 18.62 -7.89
CA GLU A 197 28.91 18.24 -8.92
C GLU A 197 27.54 18.92 -8.69
N ASP A 198 26.90 19.39 -9.77
CA ASP A 198 25.58 20.01 -9.73
C ASP A 198 24.54 19.15 -9.00
N ALA A 199 23.66 19.78 -8.23
CA ALA A 199 22.56 19.08 -7.55
C ALA A 199 21.57 18.48 -8.57
N LEU A 200 20.97 17.34 -8.24
CA LEU A 200 19.96 16.67 -9.09
C LEU A 200 18.78 17.58 -9.50
N ALA A 201 18.50 18.63 -8.70
CA ALA A 201 17.47 19.64 -8.96
C ALA A 201 17.78 20.58 -10.15
N ASP A 202 19.05 20.74 -10.52
CA ASP A 202 19.48 21.70 -11.55
C ASP A 202 19.63 21.05 -12.94
N GLY A 203 19.65 19.71 -13.01
CA GLY A 203 19.71 18.97 -14.27
C GLY A 203 18.46 19.15 -15.17
N ARG A 204 18.64 18.95 -16.48
CA ARG A 204 17.56 18.83 -17.49
C ARG A 204 16.69 17.59 -17.21
N SER A 205 15.83 17.68 -16.19
CA SER A 205 15.00 16.56 -15.73
C SER A 205 13.73 16.41 -16.57
N LEU A 206 13.39 15.17 -16.96
CA LEU A 206 12.11 14.82 -17.59
C LEU A 206 10.92 15.34 -16.76
N TRP A 207 11.08 15.39 -15.44
CA TRP A 207 10.08 15.87 -14.49
C TRP A 207 9.82 17.37 -14.57
N ARG A 208 10.83 18.17 -14.96
CA ARG A 208 10.63 19.61 -15.23
C ARG A 208 9.70 19.80 -16.43
N ARG A 209 9.89 19.01 -17.50
CA ARG A 209 8.99 19.04 -18.69
C ARG A 209 7.57 18.60 -18.36
N VAL A 210 7.40 17.56 -17.53
CA VAL A 210 6.09 17.12 -17.07
C VAL A 210 5.43 18.23 -16.26
N GLY A 211 6.14 18.82 -15.30
CA GLY A 211 5.67 19.96 -14.51
C GLY A 211 5.26 21.15 -15.37
N ASP A 212 6.08 21.54 -16.35
CA ASP A 212 5.78 22.66 -17.25
C ASP A 212 4.50 22.42 -18.08
N ARG A 213 4.30 21.20 -18.58
CA ARG A 213 3.05 20.83 -19.28
C ARG A 213 1.84 20.86 -18.35
N VAL A 214 1.98 20.35 -17.12
CA VAL A 214 0.91 20.41 -16.11
C VAL A 214 0.57 21.86 -15.78
N ALA A 215 1.58 22.71 -15.62
CA ALA A 215 1.43 24.13 -15.34
C ALA A 215 0.75 24.91 -16.48
N ALA A 216 0.94 24.50 -17.73
CA ALA A 216 0.37 25.17 -18.89
C ALA A 216 -1.15 25.02 -18.98
N ARG A 217 -1.71 23.84 -18.61
CA ARG A 217 -3.16 23.57 -18.68
C ARG A 217 -3.67 22.72 -17.52
N PRO A 218 -3.60 23.21 -16.26
CA PRO A 218 -3.87 22.39 -15.09
C PRO A 218 -5.33 21.88 -15.03
N LYS A 219 -6.31 22.70 -15.41
CA LYS A 219 -7.73 22.28 -15.43
C LYS A 219 -8.00 21.11 -16.42
N ARG A 220 -7.30 21.08 -17.55
CA ARG A 220 -7.44 19.99 -18.54
C ARG A 220 -6.79 18.71 -18.02
N VAL A 221 -5.63 18.81 -17.37
CA VAL A 221 -4.97 17.66 -16.74
C VAL A 221 -5.89 17.04 -15.68
N ILE A 222 -6.48 17.86 -14.81
CA ILE A 222 -7.45 17.39 -13.81
C ILE A 222 -8.61 16.65 -14.49
N GLY A 223 -9.25 17.26 -15.49
CA GLY A 223 -10.38 16.65 -16.19
C GLY A 223 -10.04 15.31 -16.85
N VAL A 224 -8.93 15.25 -17.59
CA VAL A 224 -8.49 14.01 -18.25
C VAL A 224 -8.14 12.93 -17.23
N THR A 225 -7.40 13.27 -16.17
CA THR A 225 -7.04 12.29 -15.15
C THR A 225 -8.27 11.78 -14.39
N LEU A 226 -9.22 12.65 -14.03
CA LEU A 226 -10.46 12.22 -13.37
C LEU A 226 -11.31 11.32 -14.27
N VAL A 227 -11.40 11.61 -15.57
CA VAL A 227 -12.08 10.73 -16.54
C VAL A 227 -11.39 9.38 -16.64
N LEU A 228 -10.06 9.35 -16.69
CA LEU A 228 -9.29 8.10 -16.70
C LEU A 228 -9.55 7.28 -15.43
N LEU A 229 -9.48 7.89 -14.24
CA LEU A 229 -9.75 7.22 -12.97
C LEU A 229 -11.20 6.73 -12.90
N ALA A 230 -12.17 7.52 -13.34
CA ALA A 230 -13.57 7.14 -13.37
C ALA A 230 -13.84 5.99 -14.35
N ALA A 231 -13.18 5.99 -15.51
CA ALA A 231 -13.26 4.89 -16.47
C ALA A 231 -12.73 3.60 -15.83
N MET A 232 -11.53 3.62 -15.24
CA MET A 232 -10.95 2.47 -14.53
C MET A 232 -11.82 2.00 -13.36
N ALA A 233 -12.41 2.92 -12.59
CA ALA A 233 -13.33 2.60 -11.51
C ALA A 233 -14.65 2.00 -12.00
N GLY A 234 -15.00 2.13 -13.29
CA GLY A 234 -16.18 1.50 -13.88
C GLY A 234 -16.22 -0.03 -13.71
N GLY A 235 -15.06 -0.66 -13.56
CA GLY A 235 -14.97 -2.10 -13.25
C GLY A 235 -15.63 -2.49 -11.93
N LEU A 236 -15.77 -1.58 -10.96
CA LEU A 236 -16.48 -1.86 -9.69
C LEU A 236 -17.94 -2.28 -9.89
N LEU A 237 -18.58 -1.82 -10.97
CA LEU A 237 -19.99 -2.14 -11.24
C LEU A 237 -20.20 -3.62 -11.56
N ALA A 238 -19.14 -4.34 -11.91
CA ALA A 238 -19.17 -5.74 -12.27
C ALA A 238 -18.47 -6.64 -11.23
N VAL A 239 -17.98 -6.07 -10.12
CA VAL A 239 -17.26 -6.84 -9.09
C VAL A 239 -18.24 -7.73 -8.35
N ASP A 240 -17.89 -9.02 -8.30
CA ASP A 240 -18.51 -9.99 -7.41
C ASP A 240 -17.54 -10.34 -6.27
N THR A 241 -18.07 -10.68 -5.09
CA THR A 241 -17.29 -10.99 -3.88
C THR A 241 -17.75 -12.29 -3.25
N GLY A 242 -16.79 -13.07 -2.75
CA GLY A 242 -17.04 -14.37 -2.14
C GLY A 242 -16.46 -15.48 -3.00
N LEU A 243 -15.18 -15.80 -2.80
CA LEU A 243 -14.55 -16.93 -3.48
C LEU A 243 -15.00 -18.24 -2.82
N GLY A 244 -15.66 -19.09 -3.60
CA GLY A 244 -15.90 -20.49 -3.21
C GLY A 244 -14.58 -21.22 -2.94
N GLN A 245 -14.62 -22.25 -2.10
CA GLN A 245 -13.42 -22.98 -1.65
C GLN A 245 -12.56 -23.50 -2.83
N SER A 246 -13.19 -23.93 -3.92
CA SER A 246 -12.52 -24.41 -5.13
C SER A 246 -11.72 -23.35 -5.87
N ASP A 247 -12.15 -22.10 -5.76
CA ASP A 247 -11.66 -20.97 -6.54
C ASP A 247 -10.62 -20.14 -5.76
N GLN A 248 -10.29 -20.55 -4.52
CA GLN A 248 -9.28 -19.90 -3.69
C GLN A 248 -7.84 -20.22 -4.13
N PHE A 249 -7.66 -21.28 -4.93
CA PHE A 249 -6.36 -21.78 -5.35
C PHE A 249 -6.05 -21.45 -6.81
N LEU A 250 -4.82 -21.04 -7.11
CA LEU A 250 -4.36 -20.82 -8.49
C LEU A 250 -4.28 -22.13 -9.30
N GLN A 251 -4.08 -23.25 -8.61
CA GLN A 251 -4.12 -24.60 -9.18
C GLN A 251 -5.03 -25.46 -8.31
N LYS A 252 -6.03 -26.11 -8.93
CA LYS A 252 -7.01 -26.93 -8.21
C LYS A 252 -6.32 -28.12 -7.50
N PRO A 253 -6.36 -28.19 -6.15
CA PRO A 253 -5.89 -29.35 -5.41
C PRO A 253 -6.70 -30.61 -5.69
N GLU A 254 -6.14 -31.78 -5.39
CA GLU A 254 -6.81 -33.06 -5.62
C GLU A 254 -8.06 -33.18 -4.75
N ALA A 255 -8.00 -32.73 -3.50
CA ALA A 255 -9.14 -32.77 -2.59
C ALA A 255 -10.36 -32.00 -3.11
N ILE A 256 -10.14 -30.86 -3.78
CA ILE A 256 -11.20 -30.05 -4.37
C ILE A 256 -11.79 -30.75 -5.59
N ALA A 257 -10.94 -31.24 -6.50
CA ALA A 257 -11.40 -31.97 -7.67
C ALA A 257 -12.20 -33.24 -7.27
N ALA A 258 -11.80 -33.90 -6.18
CA ALA A 258 -12.53 -35.03 -5.61
C ALA A 258 -13.90 -34.63 -5.05
N GLY A 259 -14.00 -33.45 -4.42
CA GLY A 259 -15.27 -32.89 -3.94
C GLY A 259 -16.23 -32.54 -5.08
N GLU A 260 -15.73 -31.89 -6.13
CA GLU A 260 -16.52 -31.57 -7.35
C GLU A 260 -17.07 -32.84 -8.00
N ARG A 261 -16.25 -33.89 -8.15
CA ARG A 261 -16.70 -35.19 -8.68
C ARG A 261 -17.75 -35.85 -7.79
N LEU A 262 -17.63 -35.72 -6.46
CA LEU A 262 -18.63 -36.26 -5.54
C LEU A 262 -20.00 -35.56 -5.73
N ALA A 263 -19.98 -34.24 -5.95
CA ALA A 263 -21.17 -33.43 -6.17
C ALA A 263 -21.90 -33.72 -7.50
N GLU A 264 -21.27 -34.40 -8.47
CA GLU A 264 -21.94 -34.85 -9.70
C GLU A 264 -22.99 -35.94 -9.45
N SER A 265 -22.79 -36.75 -8.39
CA SER A 265 -23.62 -37.92 -8.09
C SER A 265 -24.40 -37.83 -6.77
N PHE A 266 -24.02 -36.92 -5.88
CA PHE A 266 -24.61 -36.74 -4.55
C PHE A 266 -24.92 -35.26 -4.30
N PRO A 267 -25.82 -34.92 -3.34
CA PRO A 267 -26.04 -33.53 -2.93
C PRO A 267 -24.71 -32.84 -2.61
N ALA A 268 -24.55 -31.58 -3.03
CA ALA A 268 -23.26 -30.89 -2.98
C ALA A 268 -22.69 -30.78 -1.56
N GLY A 269 -23.53 -30.58 -0.54
CA GLY A 269 -23.13 -30.58 0.86
C GLY A 269 -22.79 -31.96 1.46
N SER A 270 -22.74 -33.04 0.67
CA SER A 270 -22.41 -34.38 1.19
C SER A 270 -20.94 -34.51 1.56
N ALA A 271 -20.05 -33.77 0.88
CA ALA A 271 -18.62 -33.72 1.18
C ALA A 271 -18.32 -32.88 2.44
N ASP A 272 -19.21 -31.93 2.74
CA ASP A 272 -19.02 -30.90 3.74
C ASP A 272 -20.38 -30.42 4.29
N PRO A 273 -21.03 -31.23 5.14
CA PRO A 273 -22.34 -30.90 5.70
C PRO A 273 -22.23 -29.75 6.71
N ALA A 274 -23.33 -29.01 6.89
CA ALA A 274 -23.43 -28.07 8.00
C ALA A 274 -23.47 -28.84 9.32
N VAL A 275 -22.66 -28.42 10.28
CA VAL A 275 -22.50 -29.12 11.56
C VAL A 275 -23.32 -28.41 12.63
N VAL A 276 -24.32 -29.07 13.20
CA VAL A 276 -25.12 -28.50 14.30
C VAL A 276 -24.72 -29.17 15.61
N VAL A 277 -24.15 -28.40 16.52
CA VAL A 277 -23.71 -28.87 17.85
C VAL A 277 -24.71 -28.42 18.90
N THR A 278 -25.19 -29.33 19.73
CA THR A 278 -26.20 -29.04 20.76
C THR A 278 -25.93 -29.73 22.10
N THR A 279 -26.31 -29.10 23.21
CA THR A 279 -26.50 -29.78 24.51
C THR A 279 -27.97 -30.09 24.80
N GLY A 280 -28.87 -29.77 23.85
CA GLY A 280 -30.30 -29.98 23.97
C GLY A 280 -30.74 -31.36 23.48
N ASP A 281 -32.02 -31.49 23.18
CA ASP A 281 -32.59 -32.71 22.59
C ASP A 281 -32.15 -32.85 21.13
N ALA A 282 -31.28 -33.83 20.88
CA ALA A 282 -30.72 -34.12 19.58
C ALA A 282 -31.78 -34.49 18.52
N GLU A 283 -32.83 -35.22 18.90
CA GLU A 283 -33.89 -35.57 17.96
C GLU A 283 -34.73 -34.36 17.58
N ARG A 284 -34.93 -33.44 18.54
CA ARG A 284 -35.57 -32.16 18.25
C ARG A 284 -34.74 -31.30 17.31
N VAL A 285 -33.41 -31.26 17.48
CA VAL A 285 -32.49 -30.56 16.56
C VAL A 285 -32.51 -31.20 15.18
N ARG A 286 -32.40 -32.53 15.10
CA ARG A 286 -32.45 -33.28 13.83
C ARG A 286 -33.77 -33.04 13.09
N ALA A 287 -34.90 -33.09 13.79
CA ALA A 287 -36.22 -32.85 13.20
C ALA A 287 -36.38 -31.39 12.74
N ALA A 288 -35.89 -30.42 13.53
CA ALA A 288 -35.90 -29.01 13.14
C ALA A 288 -35.03 -28.76 11.90
N ALA A 289 -33.81 -29.29 11.87
CA ALA A 289 -32.89 -29.15 10.75
C ALA A 289 -33.42 -29.82 9.46
N ALA A 290 -33.99 -31.02 9.57
CA ALA A 290 -34.60 -31.72 8.44
C ALA A 290 -35.86 -31.01 7.89
N GLY A 291 -36.50 -30.15 8.69
CA GLY A 291 -37.65 -29.35 8.27
C GLY A 291 -37.29 -28.04 7.58
N VAL A 292 -36.00 -27.73 7.42
CA VAL A 292 -35.56 -26.50 6.75
C VAL A 292 -35.48 -26.71 5.24
N ASP A 293 -36.12 -25.82 4.49
CA ASP A 293 -36.04 -25.81 3.03
C ASP A 293 -34.57 -25.68 2.56
N GLY A 294 -34.15 -26.58 1.67
CA GLY A 294 -32.78 -26.68 1.17
C GLY A 294 -31.90 -27.71 1.88
N VAL A 295 -32.33 -28.27 3.02
CA VAL A 295 -31.63 -29.37 3.70
C VAL A 295 -32.08 -30.71 3.10
N ALA A 296 -31.16 -31.44 2.48
CA ALA A 296 -31.43 -32.74 1.87
C ALA A 296 -31.62 -33.84 2.92
N SER A 297 -30.82 -33.81 3.99
CA SER A 297 -30.92 -34.76 5.09
C SER A 297 -30.28 -34.21 6.37
N ALA A 298 -30.78 -34.64 7.52
CA ALA A 298 -30.15 -34.36 8.81
C ALA A 298 -30.02 -35.64 9.63
N ARG A 299 -28.84 -35.89 10.21
CA ARG A 299 -28.53 -37.12 10.96
C ARG A 299 -27.71 -36.80 12.20
N VAL A 300 -28.00 -37.50 13.30
CA VAL A 300 -27.12 -37.50 14.48
C VAL A 300 -25.89 -38.33 14.14
N VAL A 301 -24.70 -37.76 14.29
CA VAL A 301 -23.44 -38.42 13.91
C VAL A 301 -22.65 -38.85 15.13
N ASN A 302 -22.59 -37.99 16.14
CA ASN A 302 -21.80 -38.24 17.33
C ASN A 302 -22.52 -37.72 18.58
N THR A 303 -22.40 -38.46 19.68
CA THR A 303 -22.92 -38.06 20.99
C THR A 303 -21.89 -38.44 22.05
N GLY A 304 -21.40 -37.45 22.79
CA GLY A 304 -20.38 -37.64 23.82
C GLY A 304 -20.35 -36.49 24.80
N GLU A 305 -20.04 -36.78 26.08
CA GLU A 305 -19.84 -35.78 27.14
C GLU A 305 -20.99 -34.75 27.30
N GLY A 306 -22.23 -35.13 26.97
CA GLY A 306 -23.40 -34.24 27.04
C GLY A 306 -23.55 -33.28 25.86
N VAL A 307 -22.77 -33.46 24.79
CA VAL A 307 -22.84 -32.74 23.53
C VAL A 307 -23.22 -33.72 22.42
N THR A 308 -24.12 -33.30 21.52
CA THR A 308 -24.51 -34.06 20.33
C THR A 308 -24.25 -33.25 19.08
N GLU A 309 -23.73 -33.92 18.07
CA GLU A 309 -23.43 -33.40 16.74
C GLU A 309 -24.43 -33.95 15.73
N VAL A 310 -25.05 -33.05 14.97
CA VAL A 310 -26.01 -33.34 13.92
C VAL A 310 -25.50 -32.76 12.60
N ASP A 311 -25.21 -33.62 11.65
CA ASP A 311 -24.91 -33.20 10.27
C ASP A 311 -26.21 -32.84 9.56
N ALA A 312 -26.24 -31.67 8.93
CA ALA A 312 -27.28 -31.25 7.99
C ALA A 312 -26.66 -31.08 6.59
N VAL A 313 -27.00 -31.99 5.68
CA VAL A 313 -26.54 -31.95 4.29
C VAL A 313 -27.35 -30.89 3.54
N ILE A 314 -26.68 -29.82 3.09
CA ILE A 314 -27.29 -28.78 2.27
C ILE A 314 -27.31 -29.24 0.81
N SER A 315 -28.44 -29.01 0.12
CA SER A 315 -28.62 -29.43 -1.28
C SER A 315 -27.87 -28.51 -2.24
N ALA A 316 -27.86 -27.21 -1.95
CA ALA A 316 -27.17 -26.19 -2.72
C ALA A 316 -25.63 -26.35 -2.63
N ALA A 317 -24.94 -25.88 -3.66
CA ALA A 317 -23.49 -25.87 -3.68
C ALA A 317 -22.93 -24.90 -2.62
N PRO A 318 -21.83 -25.25 -1.93
CA PRO A 318 -21.15 -24.34 -1.00
C PRO A 318 -20.76 -23.02 -1.67
N GLY A 319 -20.80 -21.92 -0.91
CA GLY A 319 -20.46 -20.58 -1.38
C GLY A 319 -21.52 -19.90 -2.25
N THR A 320 -22.74 -20.44 -2.33
CA THR A 320 -23.85 -19.81 -3.05
C THR A 320 -24.75 -18.99 -2.12
N ASP A 321 -25.47 -18.01 -2.67
CA ASP A 321 -26.48 -17.28 -1.90
C ASP A 321 -27.57 -18.20 -1.33
N GLU A 322 -27.86 -19.31 -2.02
CA GLU A 322 -28.83 -20.31 -1.59
C GLU A 322 -28.31 -21.10 -0.37
N SER A 323 -27.06 -21.57 -0.40
CA SER A 323 -26.45 -22.27 0.76
C SER A 323 -26.37 -21.35 1.97
N ALA A 324 -25.98 -20.08 1.78
CA ALA A 324 -25.96 -19.08 2.84
C ALA A 324 -27.35 -18.84 3.45
N GLN A 325 -28.41 -18.78 2.62
CA GLN A 325 -29.79 -18.65 3.09
C GLN A 325 -30.24 -19.89 3.88
N THR A 326 -29.91 -21.10 3.41
CA THR A 326 -30.21 -22.34 4.14
C THR A 326 -29.51 -22.36 5.50
N VAL A 327 -28.26 -21.90 5.62
CA VAL A 327 -27.57 -21.79 6.93
C VAL A 327 -28.27 -20.80 7.87
N ARG A 328 -28.72 -19.64 7.36
CA ARG A 328 -29.50 -18.67 8.17
C ARG A 328 -30.84 -19.25 8.62
N ALA A 329 -31.51 -20.01 7.74
CA ALA A 329 -32.75 -20.69 8.07
C ALA A 329 -32.53 -21.80 9.11
N LEU A 330 -31.45 -22.59 8.97
CA LEU A 330 -31.01 -23.57 9.96
C LEU A 330 -30.79 -22.94 11.33
N ARG A 331 -30.02 -21.84 11.40
CA ARG A 331 -29.78 -21.09 12.64
C ARG A 331 -31.09 -20.64 13.29
N THR A 332 -32.04 -20.16 12.48
CA THR A 332 -33.36 -19.72 12.96
C THR A 332 -34.20 -20.89 13.49
N ALA A 333 -34.20 -22.02 12.78
CA ALA A 333 -34.97 -23.21 13.16
C ALA A 333 -34.48 -23.83 14.47
N VAL A 334 -33.17 -23.82 14.71
CA VAL A 334 -32.56 -24.42 15.92
C VAL A 334 -32.38 -23.44 17.08
N ALA A 335 -32.50 -22.13 16.86
CA ALA A 335 -32.37 -21.08 17.88
C ALA A 335 -33.23 -21.30 19.15
N PRO A 336 -34.46 -21.85 19.10
CA PRO A 336 -35.25 -22.12 20.31
C PRO A 336 -34.69 -23.22 21.20
N ILE A 337 -33.71 -24.00 20.72
CA ILE A 337 -33.14 -25.15 21.43
C ILE A 337 -31.89 -24.70 22.17
N ALA A 338 -31.90 -24.83 23.50
CA ALA A 338 -30.85 -24.29 24.36
C ALA A 338 -29.44 -24.79 23.97
N ARG A 339 -28.49 -23.85 23.89
CA ARG A 339 -27.07 -24.11 23.57
C ARG A 339 -26.88 -24.93 22.29
N THR A 340 -27.55 -24.51 21.22
CA THR A 340 -27.40 -25.08 19.88
C THR A 340 -26.69 -24.09 18.96
N HIS A 341 -25.67 -24.54 18.26
CA HIS A 341 -24.84 -23.73 17.38
C HIS A 341 -24.70 -24.41 16.01
N VAL A 342 -24.77 -23.62 14.94
CA VAL A 342 -24.57 -24.09 13.55
C VAL A 342 -23.19 -23.66 13.08
N GLY A 343 -22.34 -24.63 12.80
CA GLY A 343 -21.01 -24.53 12.23
C GLY A 343 -20.91 -25.28 10.90
N GLY A 344 -19.70 -25.76 10.58
CA GLY A 344 -19.35 -26.24 9.24
C GLY A 344 -18.75 -25.12 8.37
N SER A 345 -18.11 -25.49 7.26
CA SER A 345 -17.38 -24.54 6.40
C SER A 345 -18.26 -23.44 5.82
N GLU A 346 -19.50 -23.76 5.44
CA GLU A 346 -20.46 -22.81 4.88
C GLU A 346 -20.89 -21.78 5.94
N ALA A 347 -21.11 -22.22 7.18
CA ALA A 347 -21.43 -21.33 8.29
C ALA A 347 -20.25 -20.41 8.63
N VAL A 348 -19.03 -20.93 8.60
CA VAL A 348 -17.80 -20.14 8.78
C VAL A 348 -17.63 -19.12 7.67
N SER A 349 -17.85 -19.51 6.41
CA SER A 349 -17.75 -18.63 5.24
C SER A 349 -18.79 -17.51 5.31
N LEU A 350 -20.02 -17.82 5.70
CA LEU A 350 -21.07 -16.83 5.95
C LEU A 350 -20.68 -15.86 7.06
N ASP A 351 -20.19 -16.36 8.19
CA ASP A 351 -19.73 -15.51 9.31
C ASP A 351 -18.55 -14.63 8.90
N GLN A 352 -17.65 -15.14 8.07
CA GLN A 352 -16.51 -14.40 7.52
C GLN A 352 -16.96 -13.28 6.57
N ALA A 353 -17.93 -13.54 5.69
CA ALA A 353 -18.49 -12.54 4.79
C ALA A 353 -19.20 -11.42 5.56
N GLU A 354 -20.00 -11.77 6.57
CA GLU A 354 -20.69 -10.81 7.44
C GLU A 354 -19.71 -9.97 8.28
N ALA A 355 -18.70 -10.61 8.86
CA ALA A 355 -17.62 -9.94 9.59
C ALA A 355 -16.83 -8.98 8.68
N SER A 356 -16.46 -9.42 7.48
CA SER A 356 -15.71 -8.63 6.50
C SER A 356 -16.52 -7.42 6.03
N SER A 357 -17.83 -7.57 5.84
CA SER A 357 -18.72 -6.45 5.51
C SER A 357 -18.72 -5.39 6.61
N ARG A 358 -18.92 -5.80 7.87
CA ARG A 358 -18.88 -4.90 9.03
C ARG A 358 -17.53 -4.21 9.16
N ASP A 359 -16.45 -4.96 8.99
CA ASP A 359 -15.09 -4.43 9.07
C ASP A 359 -14.80 -3.42 7.95
N ARG A 360 -15.32 -3.61 6.74
CA ARG A 360 -15.23 -2.59 5.68
C ARG A 360 -15.91 -1.28 6.07
N PHE A 361 -17.09 -1.33 6.68
CA PHE A 361 -17.81 -0.11 7.11
C PHE A 361 -17.20 0.58 8.33
N VAL A 362 -16.41 -0.13 9.15
CA VAL A 362 -15.78 0.43 10.35
C VAL A 362 -14.33 0.86 10.10
N ILE A 363 -13.53 -0.02 9.50
CA ILE A 363 -12.08 0.16 9.37
C ILE A 363 -11.73 1.14 8.26
N LEU A 364 -12.39 1.10 7.08
CA LEU A 364 -12.08 2.04 5.99
C LEU A 364 -12.23 3.51 6.43
N PRO A 365 -13.36 3.94 7.03
CA PRO A 365 -13.51 5.31 7.50
C PRO A 365 -12.51 5.67 8.61
N LEU A 366 -12.18 4.72 9.49
CA LEU A 366 -11.22 4.94 10.57
C LEU A 366 -9.82 5.22 10.03
N VAL A 367 -9.36 4.41 9.07
CA VAL A 367 -8.05 4.60 8.41
C VAL A 367 -8.01 5.93 7.67
N LEU A 368 -9.08 6.30 6.96
CA LEU A 368 -9.18 7.61 6.31
C LEU A 368 -9.12 8.76 7.30
N GLY A 369 -9.85 8.66 8.42
CA GLY A 369 -9.86 9.66 9.48
C GLY A 369 -8.48 9.82 10.12
N LEU A 370 -7.80 8.70 10.39
CA LEU A 370 -6.45 8.67 10.93
C LEU A 370 -5.43 9.33 9.97
N VAL A 371 -5.49 8.97 8.70
CA VAL A 371 -4.59 9.51 7.67
C VAL A 371 -4.86 11.00 7.45
N LEU A 372 -6.13 11.40 7.42
CA LEU A 372 -6.53 12.79 7.35
C LEU A 372 -5.97 13.58 8.55
N LEU A 373 -6.06 13.02 9.76
CA LEU A 373 -5.51 13.62 10.96
C LEU A 373 -3.98 13.74 10.90
N ALA A 374 -3.29 12.66 10.50
CA ALA A 374 -1.84 12.66 10.36
C ALA A 374 -1.35 13.71 9.34
N LEU A 375 -2.00 13.77 8.17
CA LEU A 375 -1.72 14.78 7.15
C LEU A 375 -2.06 16.18 7.65
N ALA A 376 -3.17 16.38 8.35
CA ALA A 376 -3.54 17.69 8.91
C ALA A 376 -2.51 18.20 9.93
N LEU A 377 -2.01 17.31 10.79
CA LEU A 377 -0.97 17.62 11.77
C LEU A 377 0.36 17.98 11.09
N LEU A 378 0.77 17.20 10.09
CA LEU A 378 2.04 17.37 9.38
C LEU A 378 2.03 18.62 8.49
N LEU A 379 0.99 18.78 7.67
CA LEU A 379 0.88 19.91 6.73
C LEU A 379 0.47 21.20 7.44
N ARG A 380 -0.18 21.11 8.61
CA ARG A 380 -0.83 22.24 9.30
C ARG A 380 -1.79 23.01 8.38
N SER A 381 -2.50 22.26 7.54
CA SER A 381 -3.47 22.73 6.54
C SER A 381 -4.69 21.81 6.55
N VAL A 382 -5.86 22.34 6.17
CA VAL A 382 -7.11 21.56 6.09
C VAL A 382 -7.41 21.13 4.66
N VAL A 383 -7.17 22.01 3.68
CA VAL A 383 -7.53 21.75 2.27
C VAL A 383 -6.62 20.70 1.65
N ALA A 384 -5.31 20.78 1.88
CA ALA A 384 -4.37 19.82 1.31
C ALA A 384 -4.64 18.38 1.75
N PRO A 385 -4.79 18.04 3.05
CA PRO A 385 -5.14 16.68 3.48
C PRO A 385 -6.42 16.15 2.83
N ILE A 386 -7.49 16.94 2.76
CA ILE A 386 -8.75 16.51 2.14
C ILE A 386 -8.54 16.16 0.66
N VAL A 387 -7.84 17.01 -0.08
CA VAL A 387 -7.52 16.75 -1.50
C VAL A 387 -6.70 15.46 -1.64
N LEU A 388 -5.66 15.30 -0.83
CA LEU A 388 -4.78 14.13 -0.90
C LEU A 388 -5.54 12.84 -0.58
N VAL A 389 -6.33 12.84 0.49
CA VAL A 389 -7.16 11.69 0.87
C VAL A 389 -8.19 11.36 -0.21
N ALA A 390 -8.87 12.37 -0.78
CA ALA A 390 -9.81 12.16 -1.88
C ALA A 390 -9.12 11.55 -3.12
N THR A 391 -7.90 11.98 -3.44
CA THR A 391 -7.14 11.38 -4.54
C THR A 391 -6.73 9.95 -4.25
N VAL A 392 -6.36 9.60 -3.01
CA VAL A 392 -6.04 8.21 -2.62
C VAL A 392 -7.27 7.32 -2.73
N VAL A 393 -8.44 7.79 -2.28
CA VAL A 393 -9.71 7.05 -2.44
C VAL A 393 -10.03 6.83 -3.92
N ALA A 394 -9.86 7.86 -4.76
CA ALA A 394 -10.07 7.73 -6.19
C ALA A 394 -9.10 6.72 -6.84
N THR A 395 -7.84 6.72 -6.44
CA THR A 395 -6.85 5.71 -6.89
C THR A 395 -7.26 4.31 -6.45
N TYR A 396 -7.70 4.12 -5.20
CA TYR A 396 -8.16 2.82 -4.70
C TYR A 396 -9.31 2.28 -5.54
N LEU A 397 -10.35 3.08 -5.76
CA LEU A 397 -11.50 2.68 -6.58
C LEU A 397 -11.06 2.36 -8.02
N ALA A 398 -10.26 3.22 -8.63
CA ALA A 398 -9.72 2.96 -9.96
C ALA A 398 -8.87 1.69 -10.02
N SER A 399 -8.11 1.39 -8.97
CA SER A 399 -7.27 0.19 -8.89
C SER A 399 -8.09 -1.09 -8.78
N VAL A 400 -9.09 -1.12 -7.90
CA VAL A 400 -10.00 -2.27 -7.76
C VAL A 400 -10.74 -2.52 -9.07
N GLY A 401 -11.30 -1.47 -9.69
CA GLY A 401 -12.02 -1.61 -10.95
C GLY A 401 -11.14 -2.06 -12.12
N ALA A 402 -9.94 -1.50 -12.26
CA ALA A 402 -9.01 -1.95 -13.29
C ALA A 402 -8.50 -3.37 -13.05
N SER A 403 -8.23 -3.72 -11.79
CA SER A 403 -7.79 -5.08 -11.42
C SER A 403 -8.90 -6.10 -11.66
N TRP A 404 -10.17 -5.75 -11.48
CA TRP A 404 -11.29 -6.62 -11.81
C TRP A 404 -11.30 -7.05 -13.28
N TRP A 405 -11.00 -6.14 -14.21
CA TRP A 405 -10.85 -6.50 -15.62
C TRP A 405 -9.65 -7.40 -15.87
N ILE A 406 -8.54 -7.18 -15.16
CA ILE A 406 -7.37 -8.06 -15.23
C ILE A 406 -7.73 -9.46 -14.71
N PHE A 407 -8.44 -9.55 -13.59
CA PHE A 407 -8.83 -10.82 -12.98
C PHE A 407 -9.77 -11.62 -13.88
N THR A 408 -10.81 -10.98 -14.43
CA THR A 408 -11.79 -11.66 -15.27
C THR A 408 -11.25 -11.99 -16.66
N GLN A 409 -10.51 -11.08 -17.30
CA GLN A 409 -10.08 -11.25 -18.71
C GLN A 409 -8.73 -11.96 -18.87
N VAL A 410 -7.81 -11.78 -17.91
CA VAL A 410 -6.44 -12.31 -18.01
C VAL A 410 -6.30 -13.58 -17.18
N PHE A 411 -6.77 -13.55 -15.93
CA PHE A 411 -6.57 -14.65 -14.99
C PHE A 411 -7.77 -15.61 -14.88
N GLY A 412 -8.95 -15.21 -15.37
CA GLY A 412 -10.17 -16.02 -15.32
C GLY A 412 -10.72 -16.22 -13.90
N PHE A 413 -10.46 -15.31 -12.95
CA PHE A 413 -11.02 -15.42 -11.60
C PHE A 413 -12.52 -15.11 -11.61
N SER A 414 -13.28 -15.88 -10.84
CA SER A 414 -14.74 -15.81 -10.73
C SER A 414 -15.22 -14.65 -9.85
N ALA A 415 -14.55 -14.41 -8.72
CA ALA A 415 -14.91 -13.38 -7.75
C ALA A 415 -13.67 -12.80 -7.04
N LEU A 416 -13.86 -11.70 -6.30
CA LEU A 416 -12.88 -11.22 -5.33
C LEU A 416 -13.04 -11.95 -3.99
N ASP A 417 -11.93 -12.21 -3.32
CA ASP A 417 -11.94 -12.63 -1.93
C ASP A 417 -12.52 -11.52 -1.01
N ASP A 418 -13.23 -11.89 0.05
CA ASP A 418 -13.91 -10.96 0.95
C ASP A 418 -12.98 -9.99 1.68
N SER A 419 -11.76 -10.43 1.98
CA SER A 419 -10.75 -9.66 2.73
C SER A 419 -9.94 -8.75 1.81
N THR A 420 -9.85 -9.09 0.52
CA THR A 420 -9.01 -8.40 -0.46
C THR A 420 -9.29 -6.89 -0.55
N PRO A 421 -10.55 -6.40 -0.67
CA PRO A 421 -10.81 -4.96 -0.72
C PRO A 421 -10.30 -4.22 0.52
N LEU A 422 -10.48 -4.80 1.71
CA LEU A 422 -10.02 -4.19 2.96
C LEU A 422 -8.49 -4.11 3.00
N PHE A 423 -7.79 -5.21 2.68
CA PHE A 423 -6.32 -5.22 2.71
C PHE A 423 -5.74 -4.30 1.64
N ALA A 424 -6.23 -4.38 0.41
CA ALA A 424 -5.80 -3.51 -0.66
C ALA A 424 -5.98 -2.03 -0.30
N PHE A 425 -7.11 -1.68 0.33
CA PHE A 425 -7.35 -0.32 0.81
C PHE A 425 -6.34 0.11 1.87
N VAL A 426 -6.17 -0.68 2.93
CA VAL A 426 -5.28 -0.34 4.03
C VAL A 426 -3.84 -0.22 3.55
N PHE A 427 -3.35 -1.15 2.72
CA PHE A 427 -2.00 -1.07 2.19
C PHE A 427 -1.80 0.10 1.22
N LEU A 428 -2.74 0.34 0.29
CA LEU A 428 -2.64 1.48 -0.64
C LEU A 428 -2.66 2.82 0.09
N VAL A 429 -3.51 2.95 1.10
CA VAL A 429 -3.58 4.17 1.89
C VAL A 429 -2.33 4.31 2.78
N ALA A 430 -1.97 3.28 3.54
CA ALA A 430 -0.83 3.33 4.45
C ALA A 430 0.47 3.65 3.70
N LEU A 431 0.75 2.94 2.61
CA LEU A 431 1.99 3.12 1.83
C LEU A 431 1.93 4.34 0.89
N GLY A 432 0.75 4.69 0.37
CA GLY A 432 0.59 5.84 -0.55
C GLY A 432 0.70 7.21 0.13
N VAL A 433 0.50 7.28 1.45
CA VAL A 433 0.58 8.52 2.22
C VAL A 433 2.02 9.05 2.31
N ASP A 434 3.00 8.16 2.39
CA ASP A 434 4.41 8.51 2.59
C ASP A 434 4.93 9.41 1.46
N TYR A 435 4.60 9.07 0.22
CA TYR A 435 4.98 9.87 -0.93
C TYR A 435 4.25 11.22 -0.99
N ASN A 436 3.02 11.31 -0.44
CA ASN A 436 2.26 12.56 -0.38
C ASN A 436 2.95 13.53 0.56
N ILE A 437 3.41 13.00 1.69
CA ILE A 437 4.20 13.73 2.66
C ILE A 437 5.51 14.23 2.01
N PHE A 438 6.25 13.40 1.27
CA PHE A 438 7.50 13.84 0.62
C PHE A 438 7.29 14.95 -0.41
N LEU A 439 6.35 14.77 -1.34
CA LEU A 439 6.09 15.77 -2.38
C LEU A 439 5.62 17.09 -1.76
N VAL A 440 4.68 17.04 -0.81
CA VAL A 440 4.06 18.24 -0.26
C VAL A 440 4.98 18.96 0.71
N THR A 441 5.78 18.23 1.51
CA THR A 441 6.80 18.85 2.37
C THR A 441 7.83 19.58 1.53
N ARG A 442 8.32 18.96 0.45
CA ARG A 442 9.25 19.63 -0.47
C ARG A 442 8.61 20.81 -1.19
N ALA A 443 7.38 20.65 -1.68
CA ALA A 443 6.64 21.74 -2.31
C ALA A 443 6.44 22.91 -1.34
N ARG A 444 6.22 22.65 -0.05
CA ARG A 444 6.09 23.66 0.99
C ARG A 444 7.39 24.41 1.25
N GLU A 445 8.51 23.69 1.35
CA GLU A 445 9.85 24.28 1.49
C GLU A 445 10.13 25.26 0.34
N GLU A 446 9.90 24.83 -0.89
CA GLU A 446 10.13 25.64 -2.09
C GLU A 446 9.10 26.78 -2.24
N SER A 447 7.86 26.59 -1.75
CA SER A 447 6.81 27.62 -1.81
C SER A 447 7.09 28.81 -0.89
N ARG A 448 7.84 28.62 0.19
CA ARG A 448 8.24 29.72 1.11
C ARG A 448 9.16 30.74 0.44
N THR A 449 9.96 30.29 -0.53
CA THR A 449 10.95 31.12 -1.23
C THR A 449 10.47 31.54 -2.63
N HIS A 450 9.76 30.67 -3.35
CA HIS A 450 9.39 30.90 -4.76
C HIS A 450 7.88 31.12 -5.00
N GLY A 451 7.06 31.09 -3.93
CA GLY A 451 5.61 31.16 -4.02
C GLY A 451 4.94 29.84 -4.41
N SER A 452 3.64 29.69 -4.14
CA SER A 452 2.91 28.42 -4.19
C SER A 452 3.01 27.68 -5.53
N ARG A 453 2.88 28.38 -6.66
CA ARG A 453 2.90 27.76 -8.00
C ARG A 453 4.29 27.27 -8.39
N ALA A 454 5.31 28.11 -8.25
CA ALA A 454 6.68 27.73 -8.59
C ALA A 454 7.25 26.72 -7.58
N GLY A 455 6.87 26.83 -6.30
CA GLY A 455 7.24 25.89 -5.26
C GLY A 455 6.73 24.47 -5.52
N MET A 456 5.47 24.32 -5.95
CA MET A 456 4.92 23.01 -6.34
C MET A 456 5.70 22.37 -7.51
N LEU A 457 6.03 23.14 -8.54
CA LEU A 457 6.76 22.63 -9.72
C LEU A 457 8.21 22.28 -9.40
N ARG A 458 8.89 23.08 -8.57
CA ARG A 458 10.24 22.78 -8.09
C ARG A 458 10.25 21.55 -7.20
N GLY A 459 9.25 21.42 -6.33
CA GLY A 459 9.03 20.22 -5.52
C GLY A 459 8.92 18.97 -6.39
N LEU A 460 8.02 18.99 -7.38
CA LEU A 460 7.84 17.89 -8.34
C LEU A 460 9.11 17.55 -9.12
N ALA A 461 9.85 18.55 -9.60
CA ALA A 461 11.08 18.33 -10.36
C ALA A 461 12.19 17.69 -9.53
N ALA A 462 12.26 18.02 -8.23
CA ALA A 462 13.27 17.52 -7.31
C ALA A 462 12.95 16.10 -6.80
N THR A 463 11.67 15.78 -6.55
CA THR A 463 11.29 14.49 -5.93
C THR A 463 10.75 13.46 -6.92
N GLY A 464 10.30 13.87 -8.10
CA GLY A 464 9.61 12.99 -9.06
C GLY A 464 10.41 11.73 -9.43
N GLY A 465 11.72 11.86 -9.68
CA GLY A 465 12.56 10.71 -10.05
C GLY A 465 12.70 9.67 -8.94
N VAL A 466 12.90 10.11 -7.70
CA VAL A 466 13.03 9.23 -6.53
C VAL A 466 11.69 8.57 -6.21
N ILE A 467 10.62 9.36 -6.17
CA ILE A 467 9.26 8.90 -5.89
C ILE A 467 8.80 7.87 -6.93
N THR A 468 9.03 8.10 -8.22
CA THR A 468 8.64 7.14 -9.26
C THR A 468 9.45 5.85 -9.17
N SER A 469 10.76 5.94 -8.87
CA SER A 469 11.58 4.74 -8.71
C SER A 469 11.15 3.91 -7.51
N ALA A 470 10.87 4.57 -6.38
CA ALA A 470 10.31 3.96 -5.18
C ALA A 470 8.94 3.30 -5.44
N GLY A 471 8.05 4.03 -6.13
CA GLY A 471 6.72 3.54 -6.49
C GLY A 471 6.74 2.30 -7.38
N ILE A 472 7.59 2.29 -8.42
CA ILE A 472 7.77 1.11 -9.29
C ILE A 472 8.31 -0.07 -8.49
N LEU A 473 9.26 0.17 -7.59
CA LEU A 473 9.84 -0.86 -6.73
C LEU A 473 8.78 -1.46 -5.80
N LEU A 474 8.02 -0.62 -5.12
CA LEU A 474 6.95 -1.05 -4.22
C LEU A 474 5.88 -1.86 -4.98
N ALA A 475 5.44 -1.37 -6.14
CA ALA A 475 4.47 -2.07 -6.98
C ALA A 475 4.98 -3.45 -7.42
N ALA A 476 6.24 -3.54 -7.82
CA ALA A 476 6.84 -4.80 -8.23
C ALA A 476 6.98 -5.80 -7.07
N VAL A 477 7.31 -5.33 -5.87
CA VAL A 477 7.38 -6.17 -4.66
C VAL A 477 6.01 -6.76 -4.34
N PHE A 478 4.94 -5.95 -4.36
CA PHE A 478 3.59 -6.46 -4.14
C PHE A 478 3.10 -7.41 -5.24
N ALA A 479 3.50 -7.18 -6.50
CA ALA A 479 3.18 -8.10 -7.59
C ALA A 479 3.75 -9.52 -7.37
N VAL A 480 4.84 -9.66 -6.59
CA VAL A 480 5.43 -10.96 -6.26
C VAL A 480 4.54 -11.81 -5.36
N LEU A 481 3.55 -11.24 -4.66
CA LEU A 481 2.55 -12.05 -3.93
C LEU A 481 1.79 -13.01 -4.86
N GLY A 482 1.69 -12.70 -6.16
CA GLY A 482 1.11 -13.60 -7.16
C GLY A 482 1.93 -14.87 -7.43
N VAL A 483 3.14 -15.00 -6.88
CA VAL A 483 3.92 -16.25 -6.90
C VAL A 483 3.34 -17.27 -5.91
N LEU A 484 2.60 -16.82 -4.90
CA LEU A 484 1.97 -17.71 -3.94
C LEU A 484 0.73 -18.36 -4.57
N PRO A 485 0.44 -19.62 -4.19
CA PRO A 485 -0.58 -20.45 -4.85
C PRO A 485 -2.04 -20.08 -4.50
N LEU A 486 -2.27 -18.93 -3.84
CA LEU A 486 -3.60 -18.47 -3.47
C LEU A 486 -4.06 -17.29 -4.32
N VAL A 487 -5.32 -17.36 -4.76
CA VAL A 487 -5.98 -16.30 -5.53
C VAL A 487 -6.08 -15.02 -4.72
N ALA A 488 -6.45 -15.08 -3.43
CA ALA A 488 -6.54 -13.89 -2.57
C ALA A 488 -5.22 -13.09 -2.51
N LEU A 489 -4.08 -13.78 -2.38
CA LEU A 489 -2.76 -13.13 -2.34
C LEU A 489 -2.36 -12.53 -3.68
N ALA A 490 -2.65 -13.22 -4.78
CA ALA A 490 -2.48 -12.68 -6.12
C ALA A 490 -3.35 -11.44 -6.36
N GLN A 491 -4.61 -11.47 -5.89
CA GLN A 491 -5.54 -10.33 -6.00
C GLN A 491 -5.03 -9.11 -5.23
N ILE A 492 -4.62 -9.30 -3.96
CA ILE A 492 -4.00 -8.25 -3.13
C ILE A 492 -2.77 -7.66 -3.85
N GLY A 493 -1.88 -8.53 -4.34
CA GLY A 493 -0.65 -8.11 -5.02
C GLY A 493 -0.92 -7.29 -6.28
N VAL A 494 -1.87 -7.71 -7.12
CA VAL A 494 -2.23 -7.00 -8.36
C VAL A 494 -2.93 -5.67 -8.06
N ILE A 495 -3.91 -5.63 -7.14
CA ILE A 495 -4.62 -4.38 -6.79
C ILE A 495 -3.65 -3.37 -6.18
N ILE A 496 -2.74 -3.80 -5.30
CA ILE A 496 -1.75 -2.89 -4.72
C ILE A 496 -0.76 -2.44 -5.81
N CYS A 497 -0.28 -3.34 -6.66
CA CYS A 497 0.60 -2.99 -7.78
C CYS A 497 -0.01 -1.93 -8.70
N VAL A 498 -1.22 -2.16 -9.20
CA VAL A 498 -1.94 -1.21 -10.06
C VAL A 498 -2.17 0.11 -9.32
N GLY A 499 -2.58 0.05 -8.06
CA GLY A 499 -2.90 1.23 -7.27
C GLY A 499 -1.67 2.09 -6.96
N VAL A 500 -0.54 1.48 -6.59
CA VAL A 500 0.72 2.19 -6.37
C VAL A 500 1.24 2.81 -7.66
N LEU A 501 1.17 2.10 -8.80
CA LEU A 501 1.58 2.65 -10.09
C LEU A 501 0.68 3.83 -10.51
N LEU A 502 -0.64 3.70 -10.33
CA LEU A 502 -1.59 4.75 -10.64
C LEU A 502 -1.40 5.97 -9.74
N ASP A 503 -1.20 5.77 -8.44
CA ASP A 503 -0.90 6.84 -7.50
C ASP A 503 0.38 7.56 -7.90
N THR A 504 1.46 6.82 -8.10
CA THR A 504 2.81 7.38 -8.28
C THR A 504 3.04 7.98 -9.65
N LEU A 505 2.50 7.38 -10.72
CA LEU A 505 2.76 7.82 -12.11
C LEU A 505 1.69 8.76 -12.66
N VAL A 506 0.47 8.73 -12.12
CA VAL A 506 -0.66 9.51 -12.65
C VAL A 506 -1.13 10.54 -11.63
N VAL A 507 -1.53 10.10 -10.44
CA VAL A 507 -2.16 11.00 -9.46
C VAL A 507 -1.16 11.98 -8.89
N ARG A 508 -0.02 11.50 -8.41
CA ARG A 508 1.00 12.30 -7.73
C ARG A 508 1.80 13.20 -8.64
N THR A 509 2.05 12.78 -9.87
CA THR A 509 2.86 13.51 -10.86
C THR A 509 2.02 14.49 -11.67
N LEU A 510 0.72 14.22 -11.86
CA LEU A 510 -0.17 15.03 -12.70
C LEU A 510 -1.30 15.67 -11.89
N LEU A 511 -2.13 14.87 -11.21
CA LEU A 511 -3.36 15.34 -10.58
C LEU A 511 -3.10 16.26 -9.37
N VAL A 512 -2.27 15.83 -8.42
CA VAL A 512 -1.97 16.58 -7.19
C VAL A 512 -1.31 17.93 -7.51
N PRO A 513 -0.25 18.02 -8.35
CA PRO A 513 0.32 19.30 -8.74
C PRO A 513 -0.68 20.19 -9.50
N ALA A 514 -1.49 19.61 -10.39
CA ALA A 514 -2.50 20.38 -11.13
C ALA A 514 -3.55 21.01 -10.19
N ILE A 515 -4.05 20.23 -9.22
CA ILE A 515 -4.99 20.73 -8.20
C ILE A 515 -4.33 21.80 -7.34
N GLY A 516 -3.09 21.58 -6.89
CA GLY A 516 -2.32 22.56 -6.13
C GLY A 516 -2.12 23.89 -6.88
N ILE A 517 -1.85 23.83 -8.19
CA ILE A 517 -1.70 25.02 -9.03
C ILE A 517 -3.03 25.77 -9.19
N VAL A 518 -4.17 25.06 -9.32
CA VAL A 518 -5.50 25.67 -9.45
C VAL A 518 -5.96 26.29 -8.13
N LEU A 519 -5.70 25.64 -7.00
CA LEU A 519 -6.07 26.14 -5.67
C LEU A 519 -5.13 27.26 -5.19
N GLY A 520 -3.88 27.31 -5.67
CA GLY A 520 -2.90 28.31 -5.29
C GLY A 520 -2.69 28.36 -3.78
N ASP A 521 -2.77 29.56 -3.20
CA ASP A 521 -2.56 29.76 -1.75
C ASP A 521 -3.65 29.13 -0.87
N ARG A 522 -4.83 28.82 -1.44
CA ARG A 522 -5.90 28.11 -0.71
C ARG A 522 -5.52 26.69 -0.37
N PHE A 523 -4.64 26.07 -1.15
CA PHE A 523 -4.12 24.72 -0.88
C PHE A 523 -3.46 24.63 0.50
N TRP A 524 -2.84 25.73 0.96
CA TRP A 524 -2.11 25.80 2.23
C TRP A 524 -2.94 26.38 3.38
N TRP A 525 -4.22 26.69 3.17
CA TRP A 525 -5.05 27.29 4.21
C TRP A 525 -5.12 26.38 5.46
N PRO A 526 -4.94 26.91 6.69
CA PRO A 526 -4.91 28.34 7.08
C PRO A 526 -3.55 29.04 6.98
N ARG A 527 -2.44 28.30 6.96
CA ARG A 527 -1.08 28.87 7.00
C ARG A 527 -0.55 29.12 5.60
N ARG A 528 -0.70 30.35 5.11
CA ARG A 528 -0.16 30.78 3.81
C ARG A 528 1.37 30.85 3.85
N PRO A 529 2.11 30.17 2.95
CA PRO A 529 3.53 30.42 2.77
C PRO A 529 3.69 31.82 2.15
N HIS A 530 3.95 32.82 2.98
CA HIS A 530 4.32 34.14 2.48
C HIS A 530 5.71 34.05 1.83
N PRO A 531 5.89 34.54 0.59
CA PRO A 531 7.22 34.73 0.03
C PRO A 531 7.99 35.73 0.90
N ALA A 532 9.09 35.29 1.51
CA ALA A 532 10.05 36.20 2.13
C ALA A 532 10.76 36.96 1.00
N GLY A 533 10.15 38.05 0.52
CA GLY A 533 10.66 38.80 -0.63
C GLY A 533 9.82 40.00 -1.08
N ARG A 534 8.67 40.26 -0.46
CA ARG A 534 8.07 41.59 -0.47
C ARG A 534 8.17 42.18 0.93
N MET A 535 9.39 42.49 1.37
CA MET A 535 9.49 43.74 2.12
C MET A 535 9.12 44.80 1.10
N GLU A 536 7.95 45.36 1.30
CA GLU A 536 7.57 46.63 0.73
C GLU A 536 8.79 47.56 0.86
N HIS A 537 9.22 48.16 -0.24
CA HIS A 537 9.62 49.56 -0.19
C HIS A 537 8.41 50.32 0.38
N GLN A 538 8.22 50.25 1.70
CA GLN A 538 7.45 51.24 2.43
C GLN A 538 8.19 52.54 2.18
N GLY A 539 7.48 53.48 1.56
CA GLY A 539 8.01 54.78 1.20
C GLY A 539 8.74 55.40 2.37
N GLU A 540 10.01 55.70 2.15
CA GLU A 540 10.70 56.72 2.92
C GLU A 540 9.93 58.04 2.73
N PRO A 541 9.57 58.73 3.82
CA PRO A 541 8.80 59.96 3.75
C PRO A 541 9.66 61.05 3.10
N ALA A 542 9.14 61.65 2.04
CA ALA A 542 9.72 62.83 1.43
C ALA A 542 9.59 64.05 2.36
N GLY A 543 10.73 64.62 2.78
CA GLY A 543 10.86 66.02 3.20
C GLY A 543 11.89 66.24 4.33
N PRO A 544 12.55 67.43 4.43
CA PRO A 544 12.26 68.68 3.73
C PRO A 544 13.44 69.19 2.87
N GLY A 545 13.12 70.12 1.96
CA GLY A 545 14.03 70.64 0.95
C GLY A 545 15.22 71.46 1.47
N SER A 546 16.29 71.41 0.69
CA SER A 546 17.26 72.49 0.55
C SER A 546 17.16 73.02 -0.87
N GLY A 547 16.54 74.19 -1.00
CA GLY A 547 16.57 74.95 -2.24
C GLY A 547 17.97 75.50 -2.46
N VAL A 548 18.56 75.20 -3.61
CA VAL A 548 19.54 76.07 -4.24
C VAL A 548 19.18 76.14 -5.72
N GLN A 549 18.61 77.29 -6.08
CA GLN A 549 18.49 77.75 -7.46
C GLN A 549 19.90 77.98 -8.03
N HIS A 550 20.17 77.46 -9.21
CA HIS A 550 20.94 78.19 -10.21
C HIS A 550 20.51 77.76 -11.62
N SER A 551 19.99 78.73 -12.36
CA SER A 551 19.59 78.65 -13.77
C SER A 551 20.80 78.54 -14.72
N PRO A 552 20.56 78.11 -15.98
CA PRO A 552 21.60 77.77 -16.97
C PRO A 552 21.88 78.94 -17.94
N SER A 553 23.10 79.01 -18.48
CA SER A 553 23.46 79.43 -19.87
C SER A 553 24.94 79.80 -19.98
N ASP A 554 25.68 79.11 -20.84
CA ASP A 554 26.40 79.68 -22.00
C ASP A 554 27.47 78.72 -22.57
N THR A 555 27.25 78.34 -23.82
CA THR A 555 28.19 77.74 -24.80
C THR A 555 29.13 78.81 -25.39
N PRO A 556 30.02 78.52 -26.36
CA PRO A 556 31.06 77.49 -26.47
C PRO A 556 32.42 78.06 -26.99
N SER A 557 33.53 77.32 -26.85
CA SER A 557 34.73 77.39 -27.74
C SER A 557 35.69 76.29 -27.28
N GLY A 558 36.28 75.41 -28.09
CA GLY A 558 36.65 75.50 -29.49
C GLY A 558 38.17 75.53 -29.59
N GLN A 559 38.85 74.37 -29.55
CA GLN A 559 40.14 74.13 -30.23
C GLN A 559 40.62 72.66 -30.09
N VAL A 560 40.80 72.05 -31.26
CA VAL A 560 41.63 70.90 -31.63
C VAL A 560 42.83 71.51 -32.41
N PRO A 561 43.99 70.87 -32.72
CA PRO A 561 44.55 69.53 -32.44
C PRO A 561 46.00 69.57 -31.86
N ASP A 562 46.62 68.41 -31.57
CA ASP A 562 47.62 67.78 -32.47
C ASP A 562 48.68 66.90 -31.75
N ARG A 563 49.08 65.83 -32.47
CA ARG A 563 50.32 65.01 -32.40
C ARG A 563 50.56 64.10 -31.19
N ALA A 564 50.60 62.77 -31.42
CA ALA A 564 51.76 61.96 -31.83
C ALA A 564 52.80 61.85 -30.70
N GLY A 565 53.35 60.72 -30.29
CA GLY A 565 53.38 59.34 -30.74
C GLY A 565 54.61 58.69 -30.07
N ILE A 566 54.63 57.36 -30.05
CA ILE A 566 55.80 56.48 -29.84
C ILE A 566 56.31 56.33 -28.39
N GLY A 567 56.35 55.06 -27.95
CA GLY A 567 56.97 54.56 -26.72
C GLY A 567 56.41 53.20 -26.37
#